data_AF-A0A673VGG1-F1
#
_entry.id   AF-A0A673VGG1-F1
#
_cell.length_a   1.000
_cell.length_b   1.000
_cell.length_c   1.000
_cell.angle_alpha   90.00
_cell.angle_beta   90.00
_cell.angle_gamma   90.00
#
_symmetry.space_group_name_H-M   'P 1'
#
loop_
_entity.id
_entity.type
_entity.pdbx_description
1 polymer ?
#
loop_
_entity_poly.entity_id
_entity_poly.type
_entity_poly.pdbx_seq_one_letter_code
_entity_poly.pdbx_strand_id
1 'polypeptide(L)'
;MLCPAMRCHRLALGLGFCLLSGTALCLLWKYFENWLLISYVPYYLPCPEIFNMELRYKGEKPFQPVTQSLYPQPKLLEQRPTELLTLTPWLAPIVSEGTFSPELLQRIYEPLNLTIGLTVFAVGKYTRFVEHFLESAERFFMRGHRVHYYVFTNEPAAIPRVPLGPGRRLSVLLIQRHSRWEEISTRRMETISRHIAERAHREVDYIFCLDVDMVFRNPWGPETLGDLVAAIHPGYYAVPRQQFPYERRHTSTAFVADDEGDFYYGGAVFGGRVAKVYEFTRGCHMAILADKANGIMAAWQEESHLNRRFISYKPSKVLSPEYLWDDRKPQPPSLKLIRFSTLDKDTSWLRS
;
A
#
# COMPACT_ATOMS: atom_id res chain seq x y z
N MET A 1 84.10 5.70 21.81
CA MET A 1 83.05 5.02 22.62
C MET A 1 81.84 5.93 22.68
N LEU A 2 80.79 5.63 21.90
CA LEU A 2 79.54 6.40 21.90
C LEU A 2 78.65 5.92 23.06
N CYS A 3 78.19 6.88 23.86
CA CYS A 3 77.43 6.72 25.10
C CYS A 3 76.11 5.92 24.90
N PRO A 4 75.79 4.91 25.74
CA PRO A 4 74.58 4.07 25.60
C PRO A 4 73.25 4.84 25.69
N ALA A 5 73.24 5.97 26.40
CA ALA A 5 72.05 6.76 26.68
C ALA A 5 71.46 7.46 25.42
N MET A 6 72.30 7.85 24.46
CA MET A 6 71.83 8.54 23.24
C MET A 6 71.15 7.61 22.23
N ARG A 7 71.39 6.29 22.33
CA ARG A 7 70.80 5.28 21.42
C ARG A 7 69.35 4.98 21.79
N CYS A 8 69.04 4.90 23.08
CA CYS A 8 67.68 4.72 23.59
C CYS A 8 66.76 5.90 23.24
N HIS A 9 67.27 7.13 23.28
CA HIS A 9 66.44 8.31 23.02
C HIS A 9 66.05 8.41 21.53
N ARG A 10 66.96 8.08 20.61
CA ARG A 10 66.66 8.00 19.17
C ARG A 10 65.70 6.86 18.83
N LEU A 11 65.80 5.71 19.51
CA LEU A 11 64.87 4.59 19.36
C LEU A 11 63.48 4.93 19.89
N ALA A 12 63.38 5.61 21.03
CA ALA A 12 62.11 6.07 21.60
C ALA A 12 61.42 7.12 20.72
N LEU A 13 62.18 8.07 20.16
CA LEU A 13 61.67 9.04 19.19
C LEU A 13 61.20 8.37 17.89
N GLY A 14 61.94 7.38 17.39
CA GLY A 14 61.56 6.60 16.21
C GLY A 14 60.29 5.77 16.43
N LEU A 15 60.17 5.11 17.58
CA LEU A 15 58.96 4.34 17.96
C LEU A 15 57.74 5.25 18.14
N GLY A 16 57.91 6.44 18.74
CA GLY A 16 56.86 7.44 18.86
C GLY A 16 56.37 7.95 17.50
N PHE A 17 57.28 8.16 16.55
CA PHE A 17 56.94 8.57 15.19
C PHE A 17 56.18 7.46 14.43
N CYS A 18 56.59 6.21 14.58
CA CYS A 18 55.89 5.05 14.00
C CYS A 18 54.46 4.90 14.55
N LEU A 19 54.27 5.09 15.86
CA LEU A 19 52.96 5.05 16.50
C LEU A 19 52.04 6.16 15.99
N LEU A 20 52.56 7.40 15.88
CA LEU A 20 51.80 8.54 15.34
C LEU A 20 51.47 8.35 13.85
N SER A 21 52.39 7.81 13.04
CA SER A 21 52.09 7.49 11.65
C SER A 21 51.04 6.39 11.51
N GLY A 22 51.08 5.38 12.39
CA GLY A 22 50.12 4.28 12.40
C GLY A 22 48.72 4.73 12.80
N THR A 23 48.59 5.60 13.80
CA THR A 23 47.28 6.15 14.19
C THR A 23 46.72 7.09 13.12
N ALA A 24 47.55 7.92 12.49
CA ALA A 24 47.14 8.77 11.38
C ALA A 24 46.67 7.94 10.17
N LEU A 25 47.39 6.87 9.81
CA LEU A 25 46.98 5.94 8.76
C LEU A 25 45.68 5.21 9.09
N CYS A 26 45.47 4.84 10.35
CA CYS A 26 44.25 4.16 10.79
C CYS A 26 43.03 5.11 10.79
N LEU A 27 43.23 6.38 11.15
CA LEU A 27 42.21 7.43 11.04
C LEU A 27 41.91 7.76 9.57
N LEU A 28 42.93 7.86 8.72
CA LEU A 28 42.76 8.02 7.27
C LEU A 28 42.06 6.82 6.66
N TRP A 29 42.36 5.59 7.10
CA TRP A 29 41.68 4.38 6.67
C TRP A 29 40.21 4.41 7.08
N LYS A 30 39.87 4.69 8.35
CA LYS A 30 38.48 4.84 8.80
C LYS A 30 37.75 5.97 8.08
N TYR A 31 38.45 7.06 7.77
CA TYR A 31 37.89 8.17 7.00
C TYR A 31 37.62 7.74 5.56
N PHE A 32 38.53 7.00 4.92
CA PHE A 32 38.34 6.42 3.59
C PHE A 32 37.28 5.33 3.59
N GLU A 33 37.16 4.50 4.62
CA GLU A 33 36.09 3.51 4.77
C GLU A 33 34.73 4.18 4.89
N ASN A 34 34.61 5.24 5.71
CA ASN A 34 33.40 6.05 5.82
C ASN A 34 33.11 6.84 4.53
N TRP A 35 34.14 7.31 3.83
CA TRP A 35 34.01 8.01 2.55
C TRP A 35 33.62 7.05 1.43
N LEU A 36 34.12 5.81 1.43
CA LEU A 36 33.71 4.76 0.50
C LEU A 36 32.32 4.20 0.84
N LEU A 37 31.88 4.27 2.10
CA LEU A 37 30.48 4.03 2.48
C LEU A 37 29.55 5.14 1.96
N ILE A 38 30.07 6.36 1.80
CA ILE A 38 29.47 7.40 0.93
C ILE A 38 29.85 7.07 -0.52
N SER A 39 29.55 5.84 -0.94
CA SER A 39 29.54 5.51 -2.35
C SER A 39 28.44 6.35 -2.97
N TYR A 40 28.89 7.32 -3.78
CA TYR A 40 28.13 7.92 -4.86
C TYR A 40 27.17 6.89 -5.45
N VAL A 41 25.90 6.94 -5.06
CA VAL A 41 24.85 6.18 -5.73
C VAL A 41 24.73 6.85 -7.09
N PRO A 42 25.15 6.21 -8.20
CA PRO A 42 24.96 6.79 -9.51
C PRO A 42 23.46 6.94 -9.65
N TYR A 43 23.01 8.19 -9.76
CA TYR A 43 21.66 8.61 -10.08
C TYR A 43 20.86 7.49 -10.75
N TYR A 44 20.09 6.74 -9.95
CA TYR A 44 18.95 6.00 -10.47
C TYR A 44 17.94 7.09 -10.78
N LEU A 45 18.09 7.75 -11.92
CA LEU A 45 17.12 8.73 -12.39
C LEU A 45 15.82 7.95 -12.59
N PRO A 46 14.78 8.14 -11.75
CA PRO A 46 13.46 7.65 -12.09
C PRO A 46 13.10 8.30 -13.42
N CYS A 47 12.59 7.53 -14.38
CA CYS A 47 12.24 8.00 -15.72
C CYS A 47 11.46 9.34 -15.63
N PRO A 48 12.09 10.50 -15.92
CA PRO A 48 11.58 11.79 -15.43
C PRO A 48 10.26 12.20 -16.10
N GLU A 49 9.97 11.63 -17.27
CA GLU A 49 8.80 11.96 -18.09
C GLU A 49 7.48 11.51 -17.45
N ILE A 50 7.45 10.38 -16.75
CA ILE A 50 6.21 9.83 -16.14
C ILE A 50 6.03 10.31 -14.69
N PHE A 51 7.13 10.65 -14.01
CA PHE A 51 7.12 11.06 -12.61
C PHE A 51 6.93 12.57 -12.38
N ASN A 52 6.89 13.39 -13.43
CA ASN A 52 6.66 14.84 -13.34
C ASN A 52 5.24 15.26 -13.73
N MET A 53 4.30 14.31 -13.86
CA MET A 53 2.93 14.65 -14.23
C MET A 53 2.13 15.10 -13.00
N GLU A 54 1.76 16.37 -12.95
CA GLU A 54 0.72 16.84 -12.04
C GLU A 54 -0.66 16.51 -12.60
N LEU A 55 -1.35 15.55 -11.97
CA LEU A 55 -2.73 15.28 -12.29
C LEU A 55 -3.59 16.47 -11.84
N ARG A 56 -4.02 17.28 -12.81
CA ARG A 56 -4.99 18.35 -12.54
C ARG A 56 -6.25 17.76 -11.93
N TYR A 57 -6.62 18.28 -10.76
CA TYR A 57 -7.89 17.97 -10.13
C TYR A 57 -9.03 18.34 -11.10
N LYS A 58 -9.74 17.32 -11.58
CA LYS A 58 -11.04 17.54 -12.21
C LYS A 58 -11.98 17.93 -11.08
N GLY A 59 -12.51 19.15 -11.14
CA GLY A 59 -13.40 19.71 -10.12
C GLY A 59 -14.43 18.72 -9.59
N GLU A 60 -14.84 18.91 -8.34
CA GLU A 60 -15.91 18.13 -7.73
C GLU A 60 -17.17 18.19 -8.60
N LYS A 61 -17.76 17.02 -8.90
CA LYS A 61 -19.04 16.98 -9.59
C LYS A 61 -20.07 17.71 -8.71
N PRO A 62 -20.88 18.62 -9.27
CA PRO A 62 -21.76 19.46 -8.47
C PRO A 62 -22.71 18.59 -7.66
N PHE A 63 -22.72 18.81 -6.35
CA PHE A 63 -23.59 18.10 -5.42
C PHE A 63 -25.04 18.47 -5.73
N GLN A 64 -25.86 17.49 -6.08
CA GLN A 64 -27.30 17.70 -6.24
C GLN A 64 -27.98 17.58 -4.88
N PRO A 65 -29.00 18.41 -4.57
CA PRO A 65 -29.77 18.27 -3.35
C PRO A 65 -30.32 16.85 -3.23
N VAL A 66 -30.00 16.17 -2.13
CA VAL A 66 -30.52 14.82 -1.88
C VAL A 66 -32.02 14.93 -1.64
N THR A 67 -32.82 14.23 -2.45
CA THR A 67 -34.28 14.17 -2.25
C THR A 67 -34.59 13.67 -0.85
N GLN A 68 -35.51 14.35 -0.15
CA GLN A 68 -35.84 14.06 1.25
C GLN A 68 -36.09 12.57 1.47
N SER A 69 -35.19 11.93 2.21
CA SER A 69 -35.22 10.51 2.48
C SER A 69 -35.80 10.21 3.85
N LEU A 70 -36.71 9.25 3.94
CA LEU A 70 -37.10 8.63 5.20
C LEU A 70 -35.97 7.70 5.63
N TYR A 71 -35.18 8.10 6.63
CA TYR A 71 -34.20 7.27 7.33
C TYR A 71 -34.33 7.48 8.84
N PRO A 72 -33.94 6.49 9.67
CA PRO A 72 -33.97 6.66 11.12
C PRO A 72 -33.16 7.87 11.56
N GLN A 73 -33.72 8.69 12.46
CA GLN A 73 -33.04 9.87 13.00
C GLN A 73 -31.71 9.45 13.65
N PRO A 74 -30.57 10.07 13.26
CA PRO A 74 -29.31 9.86 13.95
C PRO A 74 -29.44 10.27 15.42
N LYS A 75 -29.07 9.38 16.33
CA LYS A 75 -29.10 9.65 17.78
C LYS A 75 -27.73 10.14 18.23
N LEU A 76 -27.65 11.40 18.65
CA LEU A 76 -26.40 11.96 19.21
C LEU A 76 -26.01 11.27 20.52
N LEU A 77 -27.01 10.94 21.34
CA LEU A 77 -26.85 10.24 22.60
C LEU A 77 -27.40 8.82 22.43
N GLU A 78 -26.56 7.91 21.98
CA GLU A 78 -26.88 6.49 21.96
C GLU A 78 -25.77 5.73 22.68
N GLN A 79 -26.09 5.12 23.82
CA GLN A 79 -25.16 4.25 24.55
C GLN A 79 -25.14 2.89 23.85
N ARG A 80 -24.40 2.78 22.75
CA ARG A 80 -24.00 1.48 22.21
C ARG A 80 -22.57 1.18 22.66
N PRO A 81 -22.31 0.07 23.37
CA PRO A 81 -20.95 -0.41 23.49
C PRO A 81 -20.45 -0.69 22.07
N THR A 82 -19.54 0.15 21.57
CA THR A 82 -18.97 -0.04 20.25
C THR A 82 -17.71 -0.87 20.44
N GLU A 83 -17.72 -2.10 19.92
CA GLU A 83 -16.62 -3.04 20.09
C GLU A 83 -15.36 -2.63 19.30
N LEU A 84 -15.51 -1.73 18.32
CA LEU A 84 -14.43 -1.18 17.51
C LEU A 84 -14.39 0.34 17.60
N LEU A 85 -13.19 0.91 17.48
CA LEU A 85 -13.01 2.34 17.27
C LEU A 85 -13.64 2.73 15.92
N THR A 86 -14.44 3.79 15.88
CA THR A 86 -15.16 4.25 14.68
C THR A 86 -14.60 5.53 14.07
N LEU A 87 -13.69 6.21 14.78
CA LEU A 87 -13.08 7.46 14.35
C LEU A 87 -11.62 7.48 14.78
N THR A 88 -10.72 7.79 13.85
CA THR A 88 -9.29 7.91 14.16
C THR A 88 -9.00 9.23 14.90
N PRO A 89 -7.83 9.35 15.55
CA PRO A 89 -7.40 10.61 16.18
C PRO A 89 -7.26 11.80 15.22
N TRP A 90 -7.19 11.55 13.91
CA TRP A 90 -7.17 12.60 12.86
C TRP A 90 -8.53 12.77 12.16
N LEU A 91 -9.61 12.31 12.79
CA LEU A 91 -11.01 12.48 12.35
C LEU A 91 -11.38 11.75 11.04
N ALA A 92 -10.62 10.72 10.65
CA ALA A 92 -11.05 9.82 9.57
C ALA A 92 -11.99 8.74 10.13
N PRO A 93 -13.13 8.45 9.47
CA PRO A 93 -14.00 7.36 9.89
C PRO A 93 -13.32 6.00 9.67
N ILE A 94 -13.53 5.10 10.63
CA ILE A 94 -13.25 3.67 10.50
C ILE A 94 -14.56 2.98 10.09
N VAL A 95 -14.64 2.58 8.82
CA VAL A 95 -15.84 2.01 8.21
C VAL A 95 -16.01 0.57 8.70
N SER A 96 -17.11 0.34 9.39
CA SER A 96 -17.56 -0.98 9.84
C SER A 96 -19.08 -1.12 9.77
N GLU A 97 -19.59 -2.34 9.74
CA GLU A 97 -21.02 -2.64 9.73
C GLU A 97 -21.78 -1.97 10.89
N GLY A 98 -22.82 -1.21 10.53
CA GLY A 98 -23.59 -0.37 11.43
C GLY A 98 -23.05 1.05 11.68
N THR A 99 -21.93 1.45 11.06
CA THR A 99 -21.40 2.84 11.13
C THR A 99 -21.93 3.76 10.02
N PHE A 100 -22.70 3.22 9.06
CA PHE A 100 -23.23 3.95 7.91
C PHE A 100 -24.61 3.42 7.51
N SER A 101 -25.37 4.21 6.74
CA SER A 101 -26.61 3.77 6.08
C SER A 101 -26.33 3.55 4.59
N PRO A 102 -26.39 2.31 4.08
CA PRO A 102 -26.22 2.02 2.66
C PRO A 102 -27.20 2.79 1.77
N GLU A 103 -28.45 2.92 2.18
CA GLU A 103 -29.52 3.55 1.41
C GLU A 103 -29.29 5.06 1.27
N LEU A 104 -28.84 5.71 2.34
CA LEU A 104 -28.52 7.14 2.30
C LEU A 104 -27.31 7.39 1.42
N LEU A 105 -26.26 6.58 1.55
CA LEU A 105 -25.06 6.71 0.72
C LEU A 105 -25.38 6.45 -0.75
N GLN A 106 -26.20 5.44 -1.07
CA GLN A 106 -26.64 5.21 -2.44
C GLN A 106 -27.30 6.46 -3.04
N ARG A 107 -28.24 7.10 -2.31
CA ARG A 107 -28.92 8.32 -2.78
C ARG A 107 -27.97 9.51 -2.95
N ILE A 108 -26.92 9.61 -2.13
CA ILE A 108 -25.91 10.67 -2.24
C ILE A 108 -25.02 10.45 -3.47
N TYR A 109 -24.58 9.20 -3.71
CA TYR A 109 -23.56 8.91 -4.70
C TYR A 109 -24.11 8.56 -6.10
N GLU A 110 -25.35 8.08 -6.20
CA GLU A 110 -25.99 7.71 -7.47
C GLU A 110 -26.09 8.91 -8.45
N PRO A 111 -26.52 10.13 -8.03
CA PRO A 111 -26.59 11.30 -8.91
C PRO A 111 -25.21 11.77 -9.41
N LEU A 112 -24.14 11.47 -8.68
CA LEU A 112 -22.78 11.85 -9.05
C LEU A 112 -22.25 11.04 -10.25
N ASN A 113 -22.94 9.96 -10.64
CA ASN A 113 -22.60 9.11 -11.78
C ASN A 113 -21.10 8.76 -11.79
N LEU A 114 -20.58 8.32 -10.64
CA LEU A 114 -19.17 8.03 -10.46
C LEU A 114 -18.77 6.77 -11.24
N THR A 115 -17.57 6.78 -11.78
CA THR A 115 -16.92 5.58 -12.33
C THR A 115 -15.79 5.15 -11.41
N ILE A 116 -15.83 3.91 -10.93
CA ILE A 116 -14.86 3.36 -9.99
C ILE A 116 -13.95 2.37 -10.73
N GLY A 117 -12.64 2.60 -10.67
CA GLY A 117 -11.63 1.68 -11.15
C GLY A 117 -11.32 0.61 -10.11
N LEU A 118 -11.09 -0.62 -10.56
CA LEU A 118 -10.61 -1.71 -9.73
C LEU A 118 -9.40 -2.37 -10.39
N THR A 119 -8.22 -2.20 -9.81
CA THR A 119 -6.98 -2.80 -10.30
C THR A 119 -6.68 -4.09 -9.57
N VAL A 120 -6.28 -5.10 -10.32
CA VAL A 120 -5.90 -6.41 -9.79
C VAL A 120 -4.73 -6.99 -10.59
N PHE A 121 -3.79 -7.67 -9.92
CA PHE A 121 -2.62 -8.30 -10.54
C PHE A 121 -2.79 -9.81 -10.58
N ALA A 122 -2.76 -10.39 -11.78
CA ALA A 122 -2.94 -11.81 -12.03
C ALA A 122 -1.75 -12.34 -12.84
N VAL A 123 -0.64 -12.63 -12.16
CA VAL A 123 0.63 -13.04 -12.78
C VAL A 123 0.90 -14.53 -12.58
N GLY A 124 1.24 -15.24 -13.65
CA GLY A 124 1.51 -16.67 -13.61
C GLY A 124 0.32 -17.47 -13.07
N LYS A 125 0.56 -18.27 -12.03
CA LYS A 125 -0.47 -19.15 -11.43
C LYS A 125 -1.66 -18.38 -10.83
N TYR A 126 -1.53 -17.08 -10.56
CA TYR A 126 -2.58 -16.26 -9.97
C TYR A 126 -3.73 -15.95 -10.94
N THR A 127 -3.58 -16.19 -12.24
CA THR A 127 -4.65 -16.06 -13.24
C THR A 127 -5.88 -16.92 -12.89
N ARG A 128 -5.69 -18.05 -12.19
CA ARG A 128 -6.77 -18.93 -11.72
C ARG A 128 -7.79 -18.25 -10.81
N PHE A 129 -7.40 -17.20 -10.10
CA PHE A 129 -8.27 -16.55 -9.12
C PHE A 129 -9.16 -15.47 -9.75
N VAL A 130 -8.85 -15.07 -10.99
CA VAL A 130 -9.51 -13.94 -11.66
C VAL A 130 -11.00 -14.22 -11.86
N GLU A 131 -11.39 -15.46 -12.17
CA GLU A 131 -12.81 -15.83 -12.35
C GLU A 131 -13.60 -15.58 -11.07
N HIS A 132 -13.23 -16.23 -9.97
CA HIS A 132 -13.90 -16.06 -8.67
C HIS A 132 -13.87 -14.60 -8.17
N PHE A 133 -12.75 -13.90 -8.38
CA PHE A 133 -12.64 -12.48 -8.03
C PHE A 133 -13.66 -11.64 -8.80
N LEU A 134 -13.73 -11.78 -10.13
CA LEU A 134 -14.64 -10.98 -10.97
C LEU A 134 -16.10 -11.35 -10.75
N GLU A 135 -16.44 -12.64 -10.66
CA GLU A 135 -17.81 -13.10 -10.40
C GLU A 135 -18.34 -12.56 -9.08
N SER A 136 -17.52 -12.60 -8.03
CA SER A 136 -17.89 -12.04 -6.73
C SER A 136 -17.94 -10.50 -6.75
N ALA A 137 -17.03 -9.84 -7.47
CA ALA A 137 -17.06 -8.39 -7.65
C ALA A 137 -18.34 -7.94 -8.38
N GLU A 138 -18.79 -8.64 -9.42
CA GLU A 138 -20.07 -8.36 -10.08
C GLU A 138 -21.26 -8.48 -9.12
N ARG A 139 -21.19 -9.41 -8.16
CA ARG A 139 -22.26 -9.61 -7.18
C ARG A 139 -22.29 -8.56 -6.08
N PHE A 140 -21.15 -7.98 -5.70
CA PHE A 140 -21.03 -7.20 -4.46
C PHE A 140 -20.33 -5.84 -4.57
N PHE A 141 -19.40 -5.68 -5.50
CA PHE A 141 -18.57 -4.48 -5.59
C PHE A 141 -19.28 -3.37 -6.37
N MET A 142 -19.51 -2.25 -5.69
CA MET A 142 -20.03 -0.99 -6.26
C MET A 142 -21.25 -1.23 -7.14
N ARG A 143 -22.20 -2.04 -6.66
CA ARG A 143 -23.45 -2.32 -7.38
C ARG A 143 -24.19 -1.02 -7.68
N GLY A 144 -24.74 -0.91 -8.89
CA GLY A 144 -25.43 0.30 -9.34
C GLY A 144 -24.49 1.42 -9.81
N HIS A 145 -23.18 1.30 -9.58
CA HIS A 145 -22.20 2.25 -10.09
C HIS A 145 -21.47 1.72 -11.33
N ARG A 146 -20.90 2.65 -12.10
CA ARG A 146 -20.05 2.34 -13.24
C ARG A 146 -18.72 1.81 -12.72
N VAL A 147 -18.25 0.69 -13.27
CA VAL A 147 -16.98 0.07 -12.83
C VAL A 147 -16.09 -0.24 -14.01
N HIS A 148 -14.80 0.00 -13.84
CA HIS A 148 -13.78 -0.39 -14.80
C HIS A 148 -12.76 -1.30 -14.12
N TYR A 149 -12.76 -2.57 -14.49
CA TYR A 149 -11.76 -3.54 -14.05
C TYR A 149 -10.49 -3.42 -14.89
N TYR A 150 -9.35 -3.35 -14.21
CA TYR A 150 -8.02 -3.33 -14.80
C TYR A 150 -7.27 -4.58 -14.32
N VAL A 151 -7.22 -5.60 -15.17
CA VAL A 151 -6.53 -6.87 -14.87
C VAL A 151 -5.14 -6.82 -15.47
N PHE A 152 -4.12 -6.61 -14.63
CA PHE A 152 -2.73 -6.63 -15.03
C PHE A 152 -2.21 -8.07 -15.04
N THR A 153 -1.69 -8.53 -16.18
CA THR A 153 -1.26 -9.92 -16.34
C THR A 153 -0.12 -10.06 -17.35
N ASN A 154 0.71 -11.09 -17.17
CA ASN A 154 1.68 -11.52 -18.18
C ASN A 154 1.08 -12.53 -19.18
N GLU A 155 -0.14 -13.02 -18.96
CA GLU A 155 -0.79 -14.06 -19.76
C GLU A 155 -2.24 -13.65 -20.12
N PRO A 156 -2.43 -12.68 -21.05
CA PRO A 156 -3.76 -12.18 -21.40
C PRO A 156 -4.75 -13.25 -21.85
N ALA A 157 -4.27 -14.30 -22.52
CA ALA A 157 -5.09 -15.42 -22.97
C ALA A 157 -5.63 -16.29 -21.82
N ALA A 158 -5.01 -16.23 -20.63
CA ALA A 158 -5.45 -16.97 -19.45
C ALA A 158 -6.53 -16.21 -18.65
N ILE A 159 -6.89 -14.99 -19.04
CA ILE A 159 -7.91 -14.21 -18.35
C ILE A 159 -9.30 -14.68 -18.81
N PRO A 160 -10.17 -15.13 -17.87
CA PRO A 160 -11.49 -15.64 -18.21
C PRO A 160 -12.41 -14.54 -18.72
N ARG A 161 -13.37 -14.93 -19.57
CA ARG A 161 -14.45 -14.03 -20.01
C ARG A 161 -15.61 -14.13 -19.02
N VAL A 162 -15.68 -13.19 -18.09
CA VAL A 162 -16.78 -13.09 -17.13
C VAL A 162 -17.85 -12.13 -17.65
N PRO A 163 -19.15 -12.50 -17.65
CA PRO A 163 -20.23 -11.58 -18.00
C PRO A 163 -20.24 -10.37 -17.04
N LEU A 164 -20.28 -9.16 -17.61
CA LEU A 164 -20.30 -7.92 -16.83
C LEU A 164 -21.67 -7.25 -16.92
N GLY A 165 -22.12 -6.69 -15.81
CA GLY A 165 -23.35 -5.92 -15.73
C GLY A 165 -23.28 -4.60 -16.50
N PRO A 166 -24.43 -3.94 -16.72
CA PRO A 166 -24.51 -2.66 -17.42
C PRO A 166 -23.60 -1.58 -16.83
N GLY A 167 -22.92 -0.82 -17.69
CA GLY A 167 -22.02 0.25 -17.25
C GLY A 167 -20.69 -0.24 -16.65
N ARG A 168 -20.41 -1.55 -16.75
CA ARG A 168 -19.18 -2.17 -16.25
C ARG A 168 -18.35 -2.70 -17.42
N ARG A 169 -17.03 -2.54 -17.34
CA ARG A 169 -16.11 -2.95 -18.40
C ARG A 169 -14.82 -3.47 -17.81
N LEU A 170 -14.14 -4.32 -18.59
CA LEU A 170 -12.86 -4.92 -18.21
C LEU A 170 -11.79 -4.61 -19.26
N SER A 171 -10.59 -4.29 -18.80
CA SER A 171 -9.40 -4.15 -19.62
C SER A 171 -8.32 -5.08 -19.10
N VAL A 172 -7.84 -5.95 -19.98
CA VAL A 172 -6.67 -6.80 -19.72
C VAL A 172 -5.43 -6.04 -20.17
N LEU A 173 -4.51 -5.82 -19.24
CA LEU A 173 -3.32 -5.00 -19.43
C LEU A 173 -2.09 -5.91 -19.36
N LEU A 174 -1.39 -6.02 -20.47
CA LEU A 174 -0.17 -6.82 -20.55
C LEU A 174 0.95 -6.17 -19.72
N ILE A 175 1.55 -6.94 -18.82
CA ILE A 175 2.74 -6.55 -18.07
C ILE A 175 3.86 -7.57 -18.31
N GLN A 176 5.11 -7.13 -18.15
CA GLN A 176 6.26 -8.01 -18.27
C GLN A 176 6.33 -8.98 -17.08
N ARG A 177 6.60 -10.26 -17.36
CA ARG A 177 6.88 -11.26 -16.31
C ARG A 177 8.30 -11.07 -15.81
N HIS A 178 8.46 -10.91 -14.51
CA HIS A 178 9.75 -10.95 -13.83
C HIS A 178 9.96 -12.31 -13.18
N SER A 179 11.22 -12.76 -13.08
CA SER A 179 11.57 -14.11 -12.62
C SER A 179 11.44 -14.30 -11.11
N ARG A 180 11.42 -13.22 -10.33
CA ARG A 180 11.27 -13.23 -8.86
C ARG A 180 9.93 -12.63 -8.43
N TRP A 181 9.20 -13.33 -7.55
CA TRP A 181 7.90 -12.87 -7.07
C TRP A 181 7.99 -11.56 -6.28
N GLU A 182 9.12 -11.32 -5.61
CA GLU A 182 9.43 -10.08 -4.90
C GLU A 182 9.49 -8.88 -5.87
N GLU A 183 9.99 -9.10 -7.09
CA GLU A 183 10.02 -8.05 -8.13
C GLU A 183 8.62 -7.78 -8.71
N ILE A 184 7.73 -8.77 -8.71
CA ILE A 184 6.33 -8.59 -9.15
C ILE A 184 5.59 -7.72 -8.12
N SER A 185 5.76 -8.01 -6.83
CA SER A 185 5.07 -7.31 -5.74
C SER A 185 5.52 -5.85 -5.61
N THR A 186 6.84 -5.62 -5.70
CA THR A 186 7.44 -4.27 -5.62
C THR A 186 7.12 -3.38 -6.83
N ARG A 187 6.79 -3.97 -7.99
CA ARG A 187 6.38 -3.24 -9.20
C ARG A 187 4.88 -2.96 -9.30
N ARG A 188 4.05 -3.46 -8.37
CA ARG A 188 2.61 -3.13 -8.33
C ARG A 188 2.42 -1.61 -8.25
N MET A 189 3.15 -0.96 -7.34
CA MET A 189 3.12 0.49 -7.16
C MET A 189 3.52 1.25 -8.43
N GLU A 190 4.58 0.82 -9.10
CA GLU A 190 5.04 1.39 -10.38
C GLU A 190 3.96 1.27 -11.45
N THR A 191 3.46 0.06 -11.66
CA THR A 191 2.49 -0.28 -12.71
C THR A 191 1.18 0.47 -12.52
N ILE A 192 0.67 0.54 -11.28
CA ILE A 192 -0.53 1.32 -10.95
C ILE A 192 -0.30 2.80 -11.24
N SER A 193 0.80 3.39 -10.73
CA SER A 193 1.09 4.82 -10.93
C SER A 193 1.21 5.18 -12.41
N ARG A 194 1.88 4.32 -13.20
CA ARG A 194 2.03 4.49 -14.65
C ARG A 194 0.69 4.38 -15.37
N HIS A 195 -0.09 3.36 -15.07
CA HIS A 195 -1.40 3.18 -15.70
C HIS A 195 -2.36 4.33 -15.39
N ILE A 196 -2.34 4.85 -14.15
CA ILE A 196 -3.11 6.05 -13.80
C ILE A 196 -2.63 7.23 -14.64
N ALA A 197 -1.31 7.42 -14.74
CA ALA A 197 -0.73 8.53 -15.47
C ALA A 197 -1.11 8.51 -16.95
N GLU A 198 -1.01 7.36 -17.59
CA GLU A 198 -1.26 7.20 -19.03
C GLU A 198 -2.76 7.22 -19.35
N ARG A 199 -3.59 6.63 -18.47
CA ARG A 199 -4.96 6.25 -18.86
C ARG A 199 -6.02 6.45 -17.78
N ALA A 200 -5.86 5.84 -16.60
CA ALA A 200 -6.99 5.70 -15.66
C ALA A 200 -7.55 7.04 -15.15
N HIS A 201 -6.72 8.11 -15.06
CA HIS A 201 -7.17 9.45 -14.68
C HIS A 201 -8.23 10.07 -15.63
N ARG A 202 -8.37 9.52 -16.83
CA ARG A 202 -9.40 9.94 -17.81
C ARG A 202 -10.64 9.07 -17.76
N GLU A 203 -10.55 7.90 -17.16
CA GLU A 203 -11.56 6.84 -17.23
C GLU A 203 -12.38 6.71 -15.95
N VAL A 204 -11.78 6.98 -14.79
CA VAL A 204 -12.38 6.73 -13.47
C VAL A 204 -12.20 7.92 -12.52
N ASP A 205 -13.11 8.04 -11.57
CA ASP A 205 -13.12 9.08 -10.52
C ASP A 205 -12.37 8.60 -9.25
N TYR A 206 -12.55 7.33 -8.90
CA TYR A 206 -11.90 6.63 -7.78
C TYR A 206 -11.25 5.35 -8.28
N ILE A 207 -10.24 4.86 -7.57
CA ILE A 207 -9.58 3.59 -7.90
C ILE A 207 -9.28 2.80 -6.61
N PHE A 208 -9.61 1.50 -6.63
CA PHE A 208 -9.21 0.54 -5.62
C PHE A 208 -8.17 -0.42 -6.19
N CYS A 209 -7.21 -0.79 -5.34
CA CYS A 209 -6.15 -1.72 -5.65
C CYS A 209 -6.27 -2.91 -4.70
N LEU A 210 -6.70 -4.05 -5.25
CA LEU A 210 -7.00 -5.26 -4.48
C LEU A 210 -6.16 -6.45 -4.95
N ASP A 211 -5.87 -7.36 -4.04
CA ASP A 211 -5.25 -8.65 -4.39
C ASP A 211 -6.27 -9.60 -5.05
N VAL A 212 -5.78 -10.35 -6.04
CA VAL A 212 -6.62 -11.24 -6.88
C VAL A 212 -7.06 -12.51 -6.18
N ASP A 213 -6.29 -12.95 -5.18
CA ASP A 213 -6.46 -14.23 -4.48
C ASP A 213 -7.42 -14.09 -3.28
N MET A 214 -8.45 -13.27 -3.50
CA MET A 214 -9.47 -12.85 -2.56
C MET A 214 -10.84 -12.89 -3.24
N VAL A 215 -11.91 -12.94 -2.46
CA VAL A 215 -13.30 -13.01 -2.96
C VAL A 215 -14.19 -12.05 -2.18
N PHE A 216 -15.12 -11.39 -2.88
CA PHE A 216 -16.15 -10.59 -2.23
C PHE A 216 -17.24 -11.51 -1.67
N ARG A 217 -17.52 -11.37 -0.37
CA ARG A 217 -18.51 -12.18 0.36
C ARG A 217 -19.82 -11.41 0.60
N ASN A 218 -19.72 -10.09 0.73
CA ASN A 218 -20.83 -9.19 1.06
C ASN A 218 -20.66 -7.83 0.37
N PRO A 219 -21.70 -6.98 0.34
CA PRO A 219 -21.67 -5.70 -0.36
C PRO A 219 -20.45 -4.85 -0.01
N TRP A 220 -19.83 -4.26 -1.03
CA TRP A 220 -18.74 -3.29 -0.92
C TRP A 220 -19.14 -2.08 -1.75
N GLY A 221 -19.40 -0.94 -1.13
CA GLY A 221 -20.06 0.18 -1.79
C GLY A 221 -19.42 1.55 -1.53
N PRO A 222 -20.18 2.63 -1.81
CA PRO A 222 -19.73 4.01 -1.69
C PRO A 222 -19.29 4.42 -0.28
N GLU A 223 -19.67 3.67 0.75
CA GLU A 223 -19.17 3.85 2.11
C GLU A 223 -17.65 3.79 2.18
N THR A 224 -16.99 3.11 1.23
CA THR A 224 -15.54 2.96 1.17
C THR A 224 -14.83 4.10 0.43
N LEU A 225 -15.55 4.98 -0.28
CA LEU A 225 -14.93 6.04 -1.10
C LEU A 225 -14.36 7.17 -0.26
N GLY A 226 -13.11 7.57 -0.51
CA GLY A 226 -12.44 8.68 0.16
C GLY A 226 -11.27 9.19 -0.67
N ASP A 227 -10.61 10.25 -0.23
CA ASP A 227 -9.40 10.78 -0.88
C ASP A 227 -8.30 9.72 -0.90
N LEU A 228 -8.02 9.12 0.26
CA LEU A 228 -7.11 8.01 0.42
C LEU A 228 -7.70 7.01 1.41
N VAL A 229 -7.69 5.73 1.04
CA VAL A 229 -8.38 4.65 1.73
C VAL A 229 -7.38 3.53 2.05
N ALA A 230 -7.40 3.07 3.30
CA ALA A 230 -6.54 1.98 3.78
C ALA A 230 -7.38 0.96 4.57
N ALA A 231 -7.07 -0.33 4.48
CA ALA A 231 -7.71 -1.35 5.31
C ALA A 231 -6.78 -1.84 6.42
N ILE A 232 -7.32 -1.97 7.64
CA ILE A 232 -6.58 -2.52 8.77
C ILE A 232 -6.34 -4.02 8.54
N HIS A 233 -5.10 -4.47 8.70
CA HIS A 233 -4.73 -5.85 8.47
C HIS A 233 -5.37 -6.79 9.53
N PRO A 234 -5.98 -7.91 9.13
CA PRO A 234 -6.72 -8.81 10.03
C PRO A 234 -5.82 -9.53 11.04
N GLY A 235 -4.51 -9.60 10.77
CA GLY A 235 -3.53 -10.16 11.71
C GLY A 235 -3.17 -9.25 12.89
N TYR A 236 -3.44 -7.95 12.82
CA TYR A 236 -2.84 -6.98 13.75
C TYR A 236 -3.82 -5.95 14.32
N TYR A 237 -5.11 -6.00 13.99
CA TYR A 237 -6.09 -4.98 14.44
C TYR A 237 -6.34 -4.96 15.96
N ALA A 238 -5.96 -6.03 16.69
CA ALA A 238 -6.17 -6.17 18.13
C ALA A 238 -4.86 -6.19 18.95
N VAL A 239 -3.71 -5.93 18.33
CA VAL A 239 -2.39 -5.95 19.01
C VAL A 239 -1.81 -4.54 19.10
N PRO A 240 -0.95 -4.26 20.09
CA PRO A 240 -0.30 -2.96 20.21
C PRO A 240 0.75 -2.75 19.10
N ARG A 241 1.09 -1.48 18.83
CA ARG A 241 1.96 -1.09 17.70
C ARG A 241 3.35 -1.70 17.70
N GLN A 242 3.86 -2.10 18.87
CA GLN A 242 5.14 -2.77 19.03
C GLN A 242 5.14 -4.17 18.40
N GLN A 243 3.97 -4.79 18.26
CA GLN A 243 3.82 -6.10 17.60
C GLN A 243 3.53 -5.98 16.10
N PHE A 244 3.37 -4.76 15.58
CA PHE A 244 3.22 -4.56 14.14
C PHE A 244 4.53 -4.91 13.45
N PRO A 245 4.47 -5.69 12.35
CA PRO A 245 5.66 -6.16 11.69
C PRO A 245 6.17 -5.11 10.69
N TYR A 246 6.30 -3.86 11.13
CA TYR A 246 6.91 -2.82 10.32
C TYR A 246 8.38 -3.15 10.02
N GLU A 247 8.93 -2.46 9.01
CA GLU A 247 10.37 -2.47 8.82
C GLU A 247 11.06 -1.74 9.99
N ARG A 248 11.97 -2.42 10.68
CA ARG A 248 12.66 -1.89 11.87
C ARG A 248 14.12 -1.51 11.61
N ARG A 249 14.66 -1.80 10.42
CA ARG A 249 16.01 -1.38 10.05
C ARG A 249 16.00 0.09 9.62
N HIS A 250 16.68 0.94 10.39
CA HIS A 250 16.80 2.38 10.14
C HIS A 250 17.42 2.75 8.77
N THR A 251 18.11 1.81 8.13
CA THR A 251 18.69 1.99 6.79
C THR A 251 17.66 1.90 5.67
N SER A 252 16.48 1.32 5.92
CA SER A 252 15.37 1.27 4.96
C SER A 252 14.55 2.56 5.00
N THR A 253 14.13 3.02 3.84
CA THR A 253 13.14 4.10 3.69
C THR A 253 11.75 3.73 4.20
N ALA A 254 11.48 2.43 4.46
CA ALA A 254 10.25 1.96 5.09
C ALA A 254 10.32 1.91 6.62
N PHE A 255 11.45 2.31 7.24
CA PHE A 255 11.65 2.24 8.69
C PHE A 255 10.53 2.89 9.50
N VAL A 256 10.02 2.20 10.52
CA VAL A 256 9.08 2.74 11.51
C VAL A 256 9.61 2.46 12.91
N ALA A 257 9.70 3.51 13.73
CA ALA A 257 10.15 3.39 15.13
C ALA A 257 9.10 2.67 16.01
N ASP A 258 9.52 2.16 17.17
CA ASP A 258 8.65 1.36 18.06
C ASP A 258 7.50 2.17 18.68
N ASP A 259 7.68 3.48 18.80
CA ASP A 259 6.69 4.44 19.30
C ASP A 259 5.87 5.10 18.17
N GLU A 260 6.19 4.83 16.90
CA GLU A 260 5.51 5.35 15.72
C GLU A 260 4.45 4.37 15.18
N GLY A 261 3.46 4.89 14.45
CA GLY A 261 2.43 4.10 13.76
C GLY A 261 1.07 4.06 14.46
N ASP A 262 0.01 4.15 13.66
CA ASP A 262 -1.38 4.15 14.15
C ASP A 262 -2.02 2.75 14.06
N PHE A 263 -2.02 2.18 12.86
CA PHE A 263 -2.52 0.85 12.54
C PHE A 263 -1.57 0.18 11.55
N TYR A 264 -1.49 -1.15 11.59
CA TYR A 264 -0.88 -1.91 10.52
C TYR A 264 -1.90 -2.14 9.40
N TYR A 265 -1.69 -1.53 8.24
CA TYR A 265 -2.55 -1.63 7.07
C TYR A 265 -2.10 -2.77 6.15
N GLY A 266 -3.07 -3.48 5.57
CA GLY A 266 -2.78 -4.58 4.64
C GLY A 266 -2.56 -4.10 3.22
N GLY A 267 -1.46 -4.52 2.59
CA GLY A 267 -1.11 -4.21 1.19
C GLY A 267 -2.01 -4.86 0.15
N ALA A 268 -2.94 -5.72 0.59
CA ALA A 268 -3.98 -6.33 -0.23
C ALA A 268 -5.14 -5.39 -0.54
N VAL A 269 -5.30 -4.27 0.19
CA VAL A 269 -6.40 -3.32 0.01
C VAL A 269 -5.95 -1.89 0.28
N PHE A 270 -5.99 -1.07 -0.77
CA PHE A 270 -5.95 0.39 -0.65
C PHE A 270 -6.69 1.04 -1.82
N GLY A 271 -6.94 2.34 -1.73
CA GLY A 271 -7.59 3.06 -2.82
C GLY A 271 -7.82 4.53 -2.53
N GLY A 272 -8.72 5.14 -3.30
CA GLY A 272 -9.16 6.50 -3.08
C GLY A 272 -9.38 7.27 -4.38
N ARG A 273 -9.36 8.61 -4.31
CA ARG A 273 -9.43 9.47 -5.50
C ARG A 273 -8.21 9.21 -6.38
N VAL A 274 -8.40 9.15 -7.69
CA VAL A 274 -7.34 8.72 -8.63
C VAL A 274 -6.06 9.55 -8.50
N ALA A 275 -6.18 10.87 -8.33
CA ALA A 275 -5.01 11.74 -8.13
C ALA A 275 -4.23 11.40 -6.84
N LYS A 276 -4.93 11.10 -5.74
CA LYS A 276 -4.32 10.74 -4.47
C LYS A 276 -3.68 9.35 -4.52
N VAL A 277 -4.31 8.39 -5.19
CA VAL A 277 -3.71 7.06 -5.40
C VAL A 277 -2.48 7.14 -6.29
N TYR A 278 -2.46 8.00 -7.31
CA TYR A 278 -1.27 8.26 -8.11
C TYR A 278 -0.11 8.79 -7.28
N GLU A 279 -0.33 9.87 -6.51
CA GLU A 279 0.67 10.44 -5.60
C GLU A 279 1.15 9.40 -4.58
N PHE A 280 0.22 8.60 -4.05
CA PHE A 280 0.52 7.58 -3.06
C PHE A 280 1.43 6.47 -3.65
N THR A 281 0.99 5.84 -4.73
CA THR A 281 1.72 4.74 -5.39
C THR A 281 3.07 5.19 -5.95
N ARG A 282 3.14 6.38 -6.54
CA ARG A 282 4.40 7.01 -7.00
C ARG A 282 5.42 7.10 -5.86
N GLY A 283 5.03 7.63 -4.71
CA GLY A 283 6.00 7.79 -3.62
C GLY A 283 6.35 6.48 -2.90
N CYS A 284 5.45 5.50 -2.83
CA CYS A 284 5.82 4.14 -2.43
C CYS A 284 6.87 3.55 -3.37
N HIS A 285 6.65 3.67 -4.69
CA HIS A 285 7.59 3.19 -5.69
C HIS A 285 8.96 3.86 -5.60
N MET A 286 9.00 5.18 -5.40
CA MET A 286 10.26 5.90 -5.19
C MET A 286 11.02 5.43 -3.95
N ALA A 287 10.33 5.16 -2.84
CA ALA A 287 10.94 4.61 -1.63
C ALA A 287 11.50 3.20 -1.87
N ILE A 288 10.74 2.34 -2.57
CA ILE A 288 11.19 1.00 -2.97
C ILE A 288 12.46 1.08 -3.84
N LEU A 289 12.52 2.02 -4.79
CA LEU A 289 13.71 2.21 -5.64
C LEU A 289 14.92 2.67 -4.83
N ALA A 290 14.73 3.55 -3.85
CA ALA A 290 15.80 4.00 -2.97
C ALA A 290 16.35 2.84 -2.12
N ASP A 291 15.48 2.01 -1.54
CA ASP A 291 15.89 0.80 -0.82
C ASP A 291 16.66 -0.16 -1.73
N LYS A 292 16.14 -0.39 -2.94
CA LYS A 292 16.80 -1.24 -3.94
C LYS A 292 18.20 -0.72 -4.31
N ALA A 293 18.35 0.60 -4.49
CA ALA A 293 19.64 1.22 -4.77
C ALA A 293 20.64 1.04 -3.61
N ASN A 294 20.14 0.96 -2.38
CA ASN A 294 20.93 0.68 -1.18
C ASN A 294 21.09 -0.83 -0.89
N GLY A 295 20.64 -1.72 -1.79
CA GLY A 295 20.73 -3.17 -1.60
C GLY A 295 19.80 -3.70 -0.50
N ILE A 296 18.75 -2.96 -0.16
CA ILE A 296 17.78 -3.30 0.90
C ILE A 296 16.47 -3.75 0.26
N MET A 297 15.88 -4.78 0.84
CA MET A 297 14.49 -5.17 0.60
C MET A 297 13.76 -5.12 1.94
N ALA A 298 12.72 -4.31 2.04
CA ALA A 298 11.94 -4.18 3.26
C ALA A 298 11.29 -5.50 3.70
N ALA A 299 11.07 -5.67 5.01
CA ALA A 299 10.65 -6.91 5.65
C ALA A 299 9.39 -7.54 5.01
N TRP A 300 8.42 -6.70 4.64
CA TRP A 300 7.19 -7.09 3.95
C TRP A 300 7.05 -6.38 2.60
N GLN A 301 8.17 -6.22 1.89
CA GLN A 301 8.24 -5.65 0.55
C GLN A 301 7.43 -4.33 0.45
N GLU A 302 6.49 -4.22 -0.47
CA GLU A 302 5.67 -3.02 -0.67
C GLU A 302 4.72 -2.71 0.50
N GLU A 303 4.29 -3.70 1.29
CA GLU A 303 3.42 -3.48 2.45
C GLU A 303 4.14 -2.65 3.52
N SER A 304 5.45 -2.84 3.69
CA SER A 304 6.27 -2.01 4.58
C SER A 304 6.32 -0.55 4.13
N HIS A 305 6.56 -0.29 2.83
CA HIS A 305 6.58 1.07 2.30
C HIS A 305 5.19 1.73 2.33
N LEU A 306 4.14 0.96 2.05
CA LEU A 306 2.74 1.40 2.16
C LEU A 306 2.42 1.86 3.59
N ASN A 307 2.80 1.06 4.60
CA ASN A 307 2.59 1.42 6.00
C ASN A 307 3.39 2.67 6.39
N ARG A 308 4.67 2.75 6.03
CA ARG A 308 5.47 3.97 6.25
C ARG A 308 4.78 5.20 5.64
N ARG A 309 4.26 5.05 4.43
CA ARG A 309 3.62 6.16 3.72
C ARG A 309 2.31 6.58 4.39
N PHE A 310 1.46 5.65 4.86
CA PHE A 310 0.23 6.00 5.58
C PHE A 310 0.47 6.71 6.91
N ILE A 311 1.62 6.51 7.55
CA ILE A 311 1.99 7.26 8.75
C ILE A 311 2.19 8.75 8.41
N SER A 312 2.81 9.05 7.27
CA SER A 312 3.06 10.43 6.81
C SER A 312 1.88 11.04 6.06
N TYR A 313 1.08 10.21 5.38
CA TYR A 313 -0.08 10.58 4.58
C TYR A 313 -1.30 9.87 5.13
N LYS A 314 -1.90 10.45 6.17
CA LYS A 314 -3.02 9.84 6.89
C LYS A 314 -4.18 9.56 5.94
N PRO A 315 -4.74 8.34 5.92
CA PRO A 315 -5.89 8.03 5.07
C PRO A 315 -7.11 8.84 5.55
N SER A 316 -7.87 9.38 4.60
CA SER A 316 -9.14 10.07 4.90
C SER A 316 -10.25 9.11 5.30
N LYS A 317 -10.05 7.81 5.07
CA LYS A 317 -10.99 6.74 5.40
C LYS A 317 -10.23 5.46 5.69
N VAL A 318 -10.56 4.83 6.81
CA VAL A 318 -9.96 3.55 7.22
C VAL A 318 -11.04 2.48 7.14
N LEU A 319 -10.73 1.33 6.57
CA LEU A 319 -11.65 0.20 6.52
C LEU A 319 -11.31 -0.77 7.65
N SER A 320 -12.32 -1.23 8.38
CA SER A 320 -12.14 -2.28 9.39
C SER A 320 -11.68 -3.60 8.73
N PRO A 321 -11.25 -4.59 9.52
CA PRO A 321 -10.93 -5.93 9.01
C PRO A 321 -12.09 -6.65 8.31
N GLU A 322 -13.32 -6.13 8.38
CA GLU A 322 -14.45 -6.63 7.57
C GLU A 322 -14.17 -6.53 6.06
N TYR A 323 -13.35 -5.56 5.64
CA TYR A 323 -12.98 -5.34 4.23
C TYR A 323 -11.66 -6.01 3.83
N LEU A 324 -11.01 -6.73 4.74
CA LEU A 324 -9.81 -7.52 4.48
C LEU A 324 -9.69 -8.60 5.56
N TRP A 325 -10.11 -9.82 5.23
CA TRP A 325 -10.13 -10.93 6.18
C TRP A 325 -9.35 -12.16 5.70
N ASP A 326 -8.79 -12.92 6.63
CA ASP A 326 -8.22 -14.23 6.40
C ASP A 326 -9.28 -15.29 6.69
N ASP A 327 -9.82 -15.92 5.65
CA ASP A 327 -10.97 -16.84 5.73
C ASP A 327 -10.65 -18.12 6.54
N ARG A 328 -9.36 -18.39 6.78
CA ARG A 328 -8.90 -19.49 7.64
C ARG A 328 -9.07 -19.18 9.14
N LYS A 329 -9.34 -17.93 9.50
CA LYS A 329 -9.53 -17.48 10.88
C LYS A 329 -11.01 -17.37 11.22
N PRO A 330 -11.42 -17.75 12.44
CA PRO A 330 -12.80 -17.56 12.87
C PRO A 330 -13.15 -16.07 12.91
N GLN A 331 -14.35 -15.73 12.44
CA GLN A 331 -14.88 -14.38 12.54
C GLN A 331 -15.19 -14.05 14.01
N PRO A 332 -14.53 -13.06 14.62
CA PRO A 332 -14.84 -12.62 15.99
C PRO A 332 -16.21 -11.88 16.02
N PRO A 333 -16.92 -11.86 17.16
CA PRO A 333 -18.20 -11.15 17.29
C PRO A 333 -18.15 -9.66 16.93
N SER A 334 -16.99 -9.03 17.10
CA SER A 334 -16.75 -7.61 16.81
C SER A 334 -16.75 -7.26 15.33
N LEU A 335 -16.51 -8.24 14.46
CA LEU A 335 -16.65 -8.09 13.01
C LEU A 335 -17.97 -8.70 12.62
N LYS A 336 -18.95 -7.87 12.26
CA LYS A 336 -20.33 -8.34 12.06
C LYS A 336 -20.51 -8.92 10.67
N LEU A 337 -19.78 -8.40 9.68
CA LEU A 337 -19.95 -8.79 8.29
C LEU A 337 -18.62 -8.81 7.53
N ILE A 338 -18.10 -9.99 7.21
CA ILE A 338 -16.93 -10.11 6.34
C ILE A 338 -17.33 -9.84 4.89
N ARG A 339 -16.73 -8.84 4.26
CA ARG A 339 -17.03 -8.37 2.90
C ARG A 339 -16.03 -8.85 1.87
N PHE A 340 -14.78 -9.05 2.26
CA PHE A 340 -13.71 -9.46 1.36
C PHE A 340 -12.69 -10.33 2.10
N SER A 341 -12.53 -11.58 1.66
CA SER A 341 -11.67 -12.56 2.34
C SER A 341 -10.81 -13.38 1.38
N THR A 342 -9.73 -13.95 1.91
CA THR A 342 -8.80 -14.80 1.16
C THR A 342 -9.47 -16.07 0.63
N LEU A 343 -9.06 -16.53 -0.55
CA LEU A 343 -9.34 -17.91 -0.97
C LEU A 343 -8.31 -18.87 -0.35
N ASP A 344 -8.74 -20.10 -0.05
CA ASP A 344 -7.83 -21.17 0.37
C ASP A 344 -6.78 -21.42 -0.72
N LYS A 345 -5.51 -21.28 -0.34
CA LYS A 345 -4.38 -21.33 -1.27
C LYS A 345 -3.11 -21.86 -0.63
N ASP A 346 -2.37 -22.64 -1.40
CA ASP A 346 -0.98 -22.98 -1.07
C ASP A 346 -0.06 -21.86 -1.58
N THR A 347 0.43 -21.04 -0.65
CA THR A 347 1.27 -19.88 -0.96
C THR A 347 2.64 -20.30 -1.51
N SER A 348 3.18 -21.44 -1.05
CA SER A 348 4.48 -21.94 -1.52
C SER A 348 4.41 -22.37 -2.98
N TRP A 349 3.30 -23.00 -3.35
CA TRP A 349 3.06 -23.46 -4.71
C TRP A 349 2.75 -22.30 -5.66
N LEU A 350 2.04 -21.27 -5.22
CA LEU A 350 1.73 -20.09 -6.05
C LEU A 350 2.98 -19.27 -6.40
N ARG A 351 3.96 -19.23 -5.51
CA ARG A 351 5.19 -18.42 -5.65
C ARG A 351 6.33 -19.15 -6.37
N SER A 352 6.18 -20.43 -6.68
CA SER A 352 7.19 -21.25 -7.38
C SER A 352 7.18 -21.14 -8.90
#